data_AF-A0A1F0PK51-F1
#
_entry.id   AF-A0A1F0PK51-F1
#
_cell.length_a   1.000
_cell.length_b   1.000
_cell.length_c   1.000
_cell.angle_alpha   90.00
_cell.angle_beta   90.00
_cell.angle_gamma   90.00
#
_symmetry.space_group_name_H-M   'P 1'
#
loop_
_entity.id
_entity.type
_entity.pdbx_description
1 polymer ?
#
loop_
_entity_poly.entity_id
_entity_poly.type
_entity_poly.pdbx_seq_one_letter_code
_entity_poly.pdbx_strand_id
1 'polypeptide(L)'
;MGMILPLLYLGVGFGLAMLLPEHWGNRLKESASALLTRWIIPTVIVYIVATSRPELFFMAASTMVLMALLVRCAAFFTNDPVQRLALVYLNAGIFGIPVVASFWGEEAVRLYVGAYIGNSVMGNILGTSLMRRETNTDGLTTSRAKPTRKAVTHKAAVGAVLRSLLTNRPIIAVAIGLICLPAGPFLNTHAAGIYRLITWVFSFVGLMVLGMWLSTARLHRTDLIQALRWALLRVVLVSVYSVGILTAAHWMHTHTGVHLDQLLAHPQVLFILGVLPPAANIVILETHYRHEGTAAPIIASGAVVSLGMIALAVPILQLVFSS
;
A
#
# COMPACT_ATOMS: atom_id res chain seq x y z
N MET A 1 -3.26 8.04 -23.06
CA MET A 1 -1.79 7.80 -22.95
C MET A 1 -1.31 7.39 -21.55
N GLY A 2 -2.05 7.68 -20.45
CA GLY A 2 -1.60 7.36 -19.08
C GLY A 2 -1.49 5.88 -18.68
N MET A 3 -2.24 4.96 -19.31
CA MET A 3 -2.23 3.53 -18.93
C MET A 3 -1.04 2.73 -19.49
N ILE A 4 -0.44 3.18 -20.60
CA ILE A 4 0.70 2.49 -21.24
C ILE A 4 2.01 2.79 -20.50
N LEU A 5 2.08 3.97 -19.88
CA LEU A 5 3.27 4.50 -19.26
C LEU A 5 3.84 3.58 -18.14
N PRO A 6 3.02 3.01 -17.23
CA PRO A 6 3.48 1.98 -16.30
C PRO A 6 4.14 0.76 -16.96
N LEU A 7 3.62 0.31 -18.10
CA LEU A 7 4.18 -0.83 -18.84
C LEU A 7 5.53 -0.48 -19.47
N LEU A 8 5.68 0.75 -19.96
CA LEU A 8 6.96 1.24 -20.47
C LEU A 8 8.02 1.26 -19.37
N TYR A 9 7.68 1.74 -18.18
CA TYR A 9 8.63 1.78 -17.05
C TYR A 9 9.06 0.39 -16.60
N LEU A 10 8.11 -0.54 -16.57
CA LEU A 10 8.38 -1.95 -16.30
C LEU A 10 9.27 -2.57 -17.39
N GLY A 11 9.00 -2.26 -18.67
CA GLY A 11 9.82 -2.70 -19.80
C GLY A 11 11.24 -2.15 -19.77
N VAL A 12 11.44 -0.89 -19.38
CA VAL A 12 12.76 -0.29 -19.15
C VAL A 12 13.52 -1.08 -18.10
N GLY A 13 12.88 -1.37 -16.96
CA GLY A 13 13.49 -2.19 -15.90
C GLY A 13 13.88 -3.58 -16.39
N PHE A 14 12.97 -4.25 -17.10
CA PHE A 14 13.23 -5.57 -17.67
C PHE A 14 14.42 -5.56 -18.64
N GLY A 15 14.46 -4.59 -19.55
CA GLY A 15 15.57 -4.42 -20.50
C GLY A 15 16.90 -4.11 -19.81
N LEU A 16 16.89 -3.24 -18.80
CA LEU A 16 18.10 -2.94 -18.01
C LEU A 16 18.66 -4.18 -17.33
N ALA A 17 17.81 -5.04 -16.80
CA ALA A 17 18.28 -6.27 -16.14
C ALA A 17 18.82 -7.32 -17.14
N MET A 18 18.40 -7.29 -18.40
CA MET A 18 18.99 -8.14 -19.45
C MET A 18 20.31 -7.60 -20.00
N LEU A 19 20.48 -6.28 -20.03
CA LEU A 19 21.65 -5.63 -20.63
C LEU A 19 22.79 -5.38 -19.63
N LEU A 20 22.47 -5.16 -18.35
CA LEU A 20 23.46 -4.87 -17.33
C LEU A 20 24.05 -6.16 -16.75
N PRO A 21 25.36 -6.19 -16.43
CA PRO A 21 25.94 -7.25 -15.62
C PRO A 21 25.25 -7.36 -14.25
N GLU A 22 25.15 -8.58 -13.73
CA GLU A 22 24.39 -8.90 -12.51
C GLU A 22 24.77 -8.03 -11.30
N HIS A 23 26.06 -7.76 -11.10
CA HIS A 23 26.55 -6.91 -10.00
C HIS A 23 26.11 -5.45 -10.13
N TRP A 24 26.03 -4.92 -11.35
CA TRP A 24 25.50 -3.57 -11.59
C TRP A 24 23.98 -3.54 -11.46
N GLY A 25 23.30 -4.57 -11.97
CA GLY A 25 21.86 -4.72 -11.82
C GLY A 25 21.41 -4.75 -10.36
N ASN A 26 22.06 -5.56 -9.53
CA ASN A 26 21.73 -5.67 -8.10
C ASN A 26 22.01 -4.35 -7.35
N ARG A 27 23.16 -3.71 -7.60
CA ARG A 27 23.46 -2.39 -7.00
C ARG A 27 22.45 -1.32 -7.41
N LEU A 28 21.97 -1.34 -8.65
CA LEU A 28 20.94 -0.41 -9.11
C LEU A 28 19.61 -0.65 -8.39
N LYS A 29 19.14 -1.92 -8.31
CA LYS A 29 17.90 -2.28 -7.59
C LYS A 29 17.96 -1.82 -6.13
N GLU A 30 19.06 -2.08 -5.44
CA GLU A 30 19.26 -1.70 -4.04
C GLU A 30 19.33 -0.19 -3.85
N SER A 31 20.10 0.53 -4.69
CA SER A 31 20.25 1.98 -4.60
C SER A 31 18.95 2.70 -4.90
N ALA A 32 18.24 2.25 -5.94
CA ALA A 32 16.92 2.74 -6.31
C ALA A 32 15.90 2.51 -5.18
N SER A 33 15.91 1.30 -4.60
CA SER A 33 14.99 0.97 -3.51
C SER A 33 15.32 1.75 -2.23
N ALA A 34 16.60 1.94 -1.93
CA ALA A 34 17.04 2.78 -0.83
C ALA A 34 16.64 4.25 -1.03
N LEU A 35 16.77 4.80 -2.24
CA LEU A 35 16.32 6.16 -2.56
C LEU A 35 14.81 6.30 -2.32
N LEU A 36 14.02 5.32 -2.79
CA LEU A 36 12.57 5.30 -2.62
C LEU A 36 12.18 5.23 -1.15
N THR A 37 12.70 4.26 -0.41
CA THR A 37 12.32 4.03 1.00
C THR A 37 12.86 5.09 1.96
N ARG A 38 14.03 5.68 1.68
CA ARG A 38 14.66 6.66 2.58
C ARG A 38 14.15 8.08 2.39
N TRP A 39 13.89 8.47 1.14
CA TRP A 39 13.65 9.88 0.80
C TRP A 39 12.30 10.08 0.14
N ILE A 40 12.06 9.42 -0.99
CA ILE A 40 10.90 9.72 -1.84
C ILE A 40 9.58 9.37 -1.15
N ILE A 41 9.43 8.15 -0.60
CA ILE A 41 8.20 7.71 0.07
C ILE A 41 7.88 8.61 1.28
N PRO A 42 8.82 8.86 2.22
CA PRO A 42 8.59 9.82 3.30
C PRO A 42 8.18 11.22 2.82
N THR A 43 8.86 11.79 1.81
CA THR A 43 8.52 13.13 1.29
C THR A 43 7.12 13.17 0.68
N VAL A 44 6.74 12.14 -0.08
CA VAL A 44 5.39 12.01 -0.65
C VAL A 44 4.34 11.93 0.47
N ILE A 45 4.61 11.16 1.53
CA ILE A 45 3.71 11.07 2.68
C ILE A 45 3.55 12.43 3.38
N VAL A 46 4.65 13.15 3.64
CA VAL A 46 4.60 14.49 4.26
C VAL A 46 3.70 15.43 3.44
N TYR A 47 3.95 15.52 2.13
CA TYR A 47 3.18 16.40 1.26
C TYR A 47 1.70 16.02 1.24
N ILE A 48 1.41 14.73 1.08
CA ILE A 48 0.06 14.19 1.03
C ILE A 48 -0.68 14.53 2.32
N VAL A 49 -0.11 14.22 3.49
CA VAL A 49 -0.76 14.48 4.78
C VAL A 49 -0.92 15.98 5.01
N ALA A 50 0.10 16.80 4.74
CA ALA A 50 0.06 18.25 4.94
C ALA A 50 -0.96 18.97 4.04
N THR A 51 -1.24 18.42 2.85
CA THR A 51 -2.22 18.98 1.90
C THR A 51 -3.58 18.27 1.96
N SER A 52 -3.74 17.28 2.84
CA SER A 52 -4.99 16.55 3.01
C SER A 52 -6.04 17.42 3.68
N ARG A 53 -7.28 17.30 3.19
CA ARG A 53 -8.42 17.97 3.80
C ARG A 53 -8.98 17.17 4.97
N PRO A 54 -9.57 17.84 5.98
CA PRO A 54 -10.12 17.17 7.15
C PRO A 54 -11.12 16.05 6.83
N GLU A 55 -11.96 16.23 5.81
CA GLU A 55 -12.95 15.23 5.38
C GLU A 55 -12.33 13.89 4.94
N LEU A 56 -11.07 13.87 4.52
CA LEU A 56 -10.39 12.67 4.05
C LEU A 56 -9.83 11.81 5.19
N PHE A 57 -9.69 12.36 6.40
CA PHE A 57 -9.08 11.64 7.52
C PHE A 57 -9.92 10.46 7.98
N PHE A 58 -11.25 10.54 7.90
CA PHE A 58 -12.11 9.41 8.26
C PHE A 58 -11.83 8.21 7.35
N MET A 59 -11.81 8.43 6.03
CA MET A 59 -11.55 7.37 5.06
C MET A 59 -10.12 6.83 5.16
N ALA A 60 -9.14 7.72 5.40
CA ALA A 60 -7.76 7.32 5.65
C ALA A 60 -7.66 6.44 6.90
N ALA A 61 -8.21 6.87 8.03
CA ALA A 61 -8.20 6.12 9.28
C ALA A 61 -8.94 4.78 9.17
N SER A 62 -10.11 4.76 8.52
CA SER A 62 -10.85 3.52 8.26
C SER A 62 -10.02 2.54 7.43
N THR A 63 -9.34 3.02 6.38
CA THR A 63 -8.46 2.17 5.56
C THR A 63 -7.27 1.65 6.36
N MET A 64 -6.68 2.47 7.24
CA MET A 64 -5.60 2.05 8.13
C MET A 64 -6.06 0.96 9.11
N VAL A 65 -7.27 1.08 9.67
CA VAL A 65 -7.88 0.06 10.54
C VAL A 65 -8.15 -1.23 9.76
N LEU A 66 -8.74 -1.12 8.56
CA LEU A 66 -8.94 -2.27 7.67
C LEU A 66 -7.63 -3.03 7.46
N MET A 67 -6.55 -2.35 7.09
CA MET A 67 -5.24 -2.99 6.87
C MET A 67 -4.68 -3.65 8.14
N ALA A 68 -4.85 -3.03 9.31
CA ALA A 68 -4.43 -3.60 10.58
C ALA A 68 -5.23 -4.88 10.93
N LEU A 69 -6.52 -4.92 10.61
CA LEU A 69 -7.34 -6.12 10.77
C LEU A 69 -6.94 -7.19 9.77
N LEU A 70 -6.81 -6.83 8.48
CA LEU A 70 -6.44 -7.77 7.43
C LEU A 70 -5.06 -8.40 7.68
N VAL A 71 -4.08 -7.64 8.18
CA VAL A 71 -2.74 -8.19 8.45
C VAL A 71 -2.77 -9.15 9.64
N ARG A 72 -3.65 -8.89 10.62
CA ARG A 72 -3.90 -9.79 11.74
C ARG A 72 -4.59 -11.07 11.27
N CYS A 73 -5.56 -10.96 10.36
CA CYS A 73 -6.22 -12.09 9.73
C CYS A 73 -5.24 -12.92 8.89
N ALA A 74 -4.42 -12.27 8.06
CA ALA A 74 -3.40 -12.93 7.23
C ALA A 74 -2.41 -13.74 8.07
N ALA A 75 -2.12 -13.28 9.29
CA ALA A 75 -1.23 -13.98 10.21
C ALA A 75 -1.71 -15.37 10.65
N PHE A 76 -3.01 -15.68 10.48
CA PHE A 76 -3.53 -17.03 10.71
C PHE A 76 -3.27 -17.98 9.52
N PHE A 77 -3.06 -17.46 8.32
CA PHE A 77 -2.95 -18.26 7.09
C PHE A 77 -1.51 -18.42 6.60
N THR A 78 -0.67 -17.41 6.80
CA THR A 78 0.72 -17.44 6.33
C THR A 78 1.64 -16.72 7.31
N ASN A 79 2.90 -17.18 7.37
CA ASN A 79 3.98 -16.48 8.08
C ASN A 79 4.81 -15.59 7.17
N ASP A 80 4.71 -15.77 5.85
CA ASP A 80 5.45 -15.00 4.86
C ASP A 80 5.02 -13.52 4.88
N PRO A 81 5.94 -12.57 5.16
CA PRO A 81 5.62 -11.15 5.24
C PRO A 81 5.22 -10.58 3.88
N VAL A 82 5.77 -11.10 2.77
CA VAL A 82 5.43 -10.65 1.41
C VAL A 82 3.96 -10.96 1.14
N GLN A 83 3.51 -12.18 1.43
CA GLN A 83 2.11 -12.58 1.23
C GLN A 83 1.16 -11.81 2.14
N ARG A 84 1.53 -11.58 3.41
CA ARG A 84 0.74 -10.73 4.33
C ARG A 84 0.59 -9.32 3.77
N LEU A 85 1.67 -8.74 3.26
CA LEU A 85 1.63 -7.41 2.64
C LEU A 85 0.83 -7.41 1.34
N ALA A 86 0.94 -8.45 0.51
CA ALA A 86 0.18 -8.54 -0.73
C ALA A 86 -1.34 -8.58 -0.50
N LEU A 87 -1.78 -9.12 0.64
CA LEU A 87 -3.20 -9.07 1.04
C LEU A 87 -3.64 -7.64 1.40
N VAL A 88 -2.80 -6.85 2.07
CA VAL A 88 -3.24 -5.61 2.73
C VAL A 88 -2.80 -4.33 2.05
N TYR A 89 -1.63 -4.32 1.43
CA TYR A 89 -1.03 -3.13 0.84
C TYR A 89 -1.31 -3.11 -0.66
N LEU A 90 -2.23 -2.24 -1.05
CA LEU A 90 -2.86 -2.25 -2.37
C LEU A 90 -2.24 -1.19 -3.29
N ASN A 91 -2.29 -1.44 -4.59
CA ASN A 91 -1.90 -0.49 -5.62
C ASN A 91 -3.03 0.51 -5.89
N ALA A 92 -3.36 1.29 -4.86
CA ALA A 92 -4.44 2.26 -4.89
C ALA A 92 -4.16 3.44 -5.84
N GLY A 93 -2.90 3.79 -6.06
CA GLY A 93 -2.53 4.90 -6.95
C GLY A 93 -2.67 4.56 -8.44
N ILE A 94 -1.99 3.51 -8.91
CA ILE A 94 -1.89 3.21 -10.35
C ILE A 94 -3.19 2.58 -10.88
N PHE A 95 -3.83 1.70 -10.10
CA PHE A 95 -5.06 1.02 -10.53
C PHE A 95 -6.31 1.69 -9.96
N GLY A 96 -6.28 2.03 -8.67
CA GLY A 96 -7.46 2.56 -7.99
C GLY A 96 -7.96 3.89 -8.53
N ILE A 97 -7.10 4.92 -8.54
CA ILE A 97 -7.48 6.27 -8.97
C ILE A 97 -8.04 6.27 -10.41
N PRO A 98 -7.39 5.65 -11.42
CA PRO A 98 -7.95 5.64 -12.78
C PRO A 98 -9.27 4.90 -12.89
N VAL A 99 -9.44 3.78 -12.19
CA VAL A 99 -10.72 3.04 -12.17
C VAL A 99 -11.81 3.91 -11.57
N VAL A 100 -11.58 4.49 -10.40
CA VAL A 100 -12.59 5.32 -9.74
C VAL A 100 -12.93 6.55 -10.55
N ALA A 101 -11.93 7.23 -11.10
CA ALA A 101 -12.13 8.41 -11.96
C ALA A 101 -12.95 8.06 -13.21
N SER A 102 -12.68 6.91 -13.83
CA SER A 102 -13.34 6.53 -15.08
C SER A 102 -14.80 6.12 -14.91
N PHE A 103 -15.15 5.50 -13.77
CA PHE A 103 -16.47 4.89 -13.57
C PHE A 103 -17.39 5.65 -12.61
N TRP A 104 -16.85 6.45 -11.70
CA TRP A 104 -17.62 7.14 -10.65
C TRP A 104 -17.31 8.63 -10.50
N GLY A 105 -16.43 9.18 -11.36
CA GLY A 105 -16.19 10.62 -11.46
C GLY A 105 -15.35 11.22 -10.33
N GLU A 106 -15.17 12.55 -10.38
CA GLU A 106 -14.23 13.27 -9.51
C GLU A 106 -14.66 13.31 -8.04
N GLU A 107 -15.95 13.22 -7.74
CA GLU A 107 -16.47 13.17 -6.36
C GLU A 107 -16.06 11.88 -5.65
N ALA A 108 -16.25 10.73 -6.32
CA ALA A 108 -15.78 9.45 -5.81
C ALA A 108 -14.24 9.41 -5.70
N VAL A 109 -13.52 10.05 -6.64
CA VAL A 109 -12.05 10.18 -6.55
C VAL A 109 -11.65 10.96 -5.29
N ARG A 110 -12.31 12.07 -4.98
CA ARG A 110 -12.01 12.86 -3.77
C ARG A 110 -12.08 12.00 -2.52
N LEU A 111 -13.14 11.21 -2.35
CA LEU A 111 -13.26 10.26 -1.24
C LEU A 111 -12.19 9.15 -1.31
N TYR A 112 -11.97 8.57 -2.50
CA TYR A 112 -10.98 7.51 -2.73
C TYR A 112 -9.56 7.96 -2.40
N VAL A 113 -9.21 9.24 -2.61
CA VAL A 113 -7.91 9.78 -2.20
C VAL A 113 -7.68 9.56 -0.70
N GLY A 114 -8.69 9.73 0.16
CA GLY A 114 -8.59 9.39 1.58
C GLY A 114 -8.18 7.93 1.81
N ALA A 115 -8.79 6.99 1.08
CA ALA A 115 -8.42 5.57 1.14
C ALA A 115 -6.99 5.32 0.67
N TYR A 116 -6.61 5.95 -0.45
CA TYR A 116 -5.25 5.90 -0.99
C TYR A 116 -4.21 6.38 0.03
N ILE A 117 -4.51 7.47 0.76
CA ILE A 117 -3.64 8.01 1.82
C ILE A 117 -3.46 6.97 2.92
N GLY A 118 -4.56 6.45 3.47
CA GLY A 118 -4.52 5.44 4.52
C GLY A 118 -3.75 4.19 4.08
N ASN A 119 -3.98 3.73 2.85
CA ASN A 119 -3.30 2.59 2.26
C ASN A 119 -1.79 2.80 2.09
N SER A 120 -1.38 3.97 1.58
CA SER A 120 0.03 4.30 1.40
C SER A 120 0.74 4.41 2.75
N VAL A 121 0.15 5.13 3.70
CA VAL A 121 0.74 5.32 5.03
C VAL A 121 0.87 3.99 5.77
N MET A 122 -0.23 3.29 6.00
CA MET A 122 -0.22 2.04 6.76
C MET A 122 0.52 0.93 6.00
N GLY A 123 0.43 0.88 4.68
CA GLY A 123 1.15 -0.10 3.86
C GLY A 123 2.66 0.02 4.00
N ASN A 124 3.20 1.24 3.99
CA ASN A 124 4.62 1.46 4.24
C ASN A 124 5.00 1.17 5.70
N ILE A 125 4.17 1.53 6.69
CA ILE A 125 4.43 1.21 8.10
C ILE A 125 4.48 -0.30 8.34
N LEU A 126 3.47 -1.04 7.86
CA LEU A 126 3.41 -2.49 7.96
C LEU A 126 4.57 -3.11 7.19
N GLY A 127 4.85 -2.60 6.00
CA GLY A 127 5.94 -3.03 5.14
C GLY A 127 7.31 -3.00 5.81
N THR A 128 7.68 -1.85 6.37
CA THR A 128 8.93 -1.73 7.11
C THR A 128 8.93 -2.61 8.36
N SER A 129 7.80 -2.71 9.08
CA SER A 129 7.73 -3.48 10.32
C SER A 129 7.84 -5.00 10.10
N LEU A 130 7.20 -5.54 9.07
CA LEU A 130 7.21 -6.97 8.77
C LEU A 130 8.55 -7.38 8.15
N MET A 131 9.05 -6.60 7.18
CA MET A 131 10.30 -6.92 6.49
C MET A 131 11.53 -6.74 7.38
N ARG A 132 11.55 -5.73 8.25
CA ARG A 132 12.67 -5.50 9.20
C ARG A 132 12.66 -6.43 10.41
N ARG A 133 11.48 -6.94 10.79
CA ARG A 133 11.37 -7.83 11.96
C ARG A 133 12.05 -9.16 11.67
N GLU A 134 11.83 -9.74 10.49
CA GLU A 134 12.45 -11.02 10.11
C GLU A 134 13.98 -10.93 10.04
N THR A 135 14.53 -9.89 9.41
CA THR A 135 15.99 -9.69 9.30
C THR A 135 16.68 -9.63 10.67
N ASN A 136 16.03 -9.04 11.67
CA ASN A 136 16.56 -8.99 13.03
C ASN A 136 16.46 -10.33 13.75
N THR A 137 15.39 -11.11 13.54
CA THR A 137 15.28 -12.48 14.09
C THR A 137 16.33 -13.41 13.50
N ASP A 138 16.61 -13.32 12.20
CA ASP A 138 17.62 -14.16 11.55
C ASP A 138 19.03 -13.83 12.06
N GLY A 139 19.36 -12.53 12.24
CA GLY A 139 20.60 -12.09 12.88
C GLY A 139 20.73 -12.44 14.37
N LEU A 140 19.63 -12.73 15.06
CA LEU A 140 19.61 -13.20 16.45
C LEU A 140 19.73 -14.73 16.55
N THR A 141 19.36 -15.49 15.50
CA THR A 141 19.47 -16.95 15.48
C THR A 141 20.87 -17.48 15.16
N THR A 142 21.77 -16.65 14.63
CA THR A 142 23.21 -16.97 14.51
C THR A 142 23.98 -16.77 15.82
N SER A 143 23.34 -16.20 16.85
CA SER A 143 23.86 -16.19 18.21
C SER A 143 23.24 -17.33 19.00
N ARG A 144 24.10 -18.25 19.47
CA ARG A 144 23.76 -19.49 20.21
C ARG A 144 23.23 -19.20 21.63
N ALA A 145 22.28 -18.28 21.76
CA ALA A 145 21.60 -17.94 22.99
C ALA A 145 20.09 -18.10 22.80
N LYS A 146 19.58 -19.22 23.32
CA LYS A 146 18.16 -19.52 23.50
C LYS A 146 17.45 -18.26 24.03
N PRO A 147 16.44 -17.68 23.35
CA PRO A 147 15.75 -16.52 23.88
C PRO A 147 14.99 -16.97 25.13
N THR A 148 15.51 -16.60 26.29
CA THR A 148 14.79 -16.77 27.55
C THR A 148 13.53 -15.92 27.44
N ARG A 149 12.39 -16.60 27.43
CA ARG A 149 11.04 -16.05 27.40
C ARG A 149 10.81 -15.29 28.72
N LYS A 150 11.46 -14.15 28.91
CA LYS A 150 11.17 -13.23 30.02
C LYS A 150 9.81 -12.63 29.75
N ALA A 151 8.89 -12.79 30.70
CA ALA A 151 7.57 -12.17 30.67
C ALA A 151 7.76 -10.66 30.53
N VAL A 152 7.56 -10.15 29.31
CA VAL A 152 7.63 -8.72 29.03
C VAL A 152 6.39 -8.12 29.69
N THR A 153 6.60 -7.36 30.76
CA THR A 153 5.55 -6.55 31.38
C THR A 153 4.90 -5.67 30.31
N HIS A 154 3.56 -5.59 30.31
CA HIS A 154 2.79 -4.86 29.30
C HIS A 154 3.33 -3.44 29.02
N LYS A 155 3.82 -2.74 30.06
CA LYS A 155 4.47 -1.42 29.93
C LYS A 155 5.79 -1.45 29.14
N ALA A 156 6.63 -2.46 29.33
CA ALA A 156 7.89 -2.61 28.60
C ALA A 156 7.66 -3.03 27.14
N ALA A 157 6.64 -3.86 26.88
CA ALA A 157 6.20 -4.21 25.53
C ALA A 157 5.67 -2.98 24.79
N VAL A 158 4.81 -2.19 25.44
CA VAL A 158 4.27 -0.94 24.89
C VAL A 158 5.38 0.08 24.65
N GLY A 159 6.34 0.23 25.57
CA GLY A 159 7.48 1.13 25.39
C GLY A 159 8.40 0.73 24.22
N ALA A 160 8.63 -0.57 24.03
CA ALA A 160 9.41 -1.08 22.89
C ALA A 160 8.66 -0.92 21.56
N VAL A 161 7.35 -1.16 21.54
CA VAL A 161 6.49 -0.92 20.37
C VAL A 161 6.46 0.57 20.03
N LEU A 162 6.25 1.46 21.01
CA LEU A 162 6.25 2.90 20.79
C LEU A 162 7.59 3.41 20.26
N ARG A 163 8.72 2.90 20.79
CA ARG A 163 10.06 3.24 20.29
C ARG A 163 10.31 2.72 18.88
N SER A 164 9.81 1.52 18.57
CA SER A 164 9.85 0.94 17.22
C SER A 164 9.02 1.75 16.23
N LEU A 165 7.83 2.21 16.65
CA LEU A 165 6.95 3.07 15.86
C LEU A 165 7.60 4.44 15.61
N LEU A 166 8.20 5.07 16.64
CA LEU A 166 8.89 6.35 16.52
C LEU A 166 10.17 6.29 15.67
N THR A 167 10.76 5.11 15.48
CA THR A 167 11.94 4.92 14.62
C THR A 167 11.55 4.67 13.16
N ASN A 168 10.26 4.46 12.88
CA ASN A 168 9.79 4.12 11.54
C ASN A 168 9.64 5.38 10.69
N ARG A 169 10.40 5.49 9.59
CA ARG A 169 10.40 6.69 8.73
C ARG A 169 9.02 7.13 8.25
N PRO A 170 8.11 6.24 7.82
CA PRO A 170 6.76 6.62 7.44
C PRO A 170 5.96 7.24 8.60
N ILE A 171 6.19 6.81 9.85
CA ILE A 171 5.51 7.38 11.04
C ILE A 171 6.02 8.79 11.31
N ILE A 172 7.34 8.99 11.24
CA ILE A 172 7.95 10.32 11.35
C ILE A 172 7.41 11.23 10.24
N ALA A 173 7.30 10.73 9.01
CA ALA A 173 6.74 11.47 7.88
C ALA A 173 5.28 11.88 8.10
N VAL A 174 4.44 10.99 8.64
CA VAL A 174 3.05 11.34 9.01
C VAL A 174 3.04 12.42 10.10
N ALA A 175 3.86 12.28 11.14
CA ALA A 175 3.93 13.28 12.21
C ALA A 175 4.34 14.65 11.69
N ILE A 176 5.37 14.72 10.83
CA ILE A 176 5.78 15.96 10.16
C ILE A 176 4.65 16.50 9.28
N GLY A 177 4.00 15.65 8.49
CA GLY A 177 2.87 16.04 7.65
C GLY A 177 1.71 16.64 8.45
N LEU A 178 1.36 16.05 9.60
CA LEU A 178 0.34 16.57 10.51
C LEU A 178 0.73 17.94 11.10
N ILE A 179 2.00 18.12 11.49
CA ILE A 179 2.52 19.41 11.97
C ILE A 179 2.46 20.46 10.86
N CYS A 180 2.68 20.06 9.60
CA CYS A 180 2.65 20.94 8.44
C CYS A 180 1.24 21.25 7.89
N LEU A 181 0.15 20.75 8.51
CA LEU A 181 -1.22 21.03 8.06
C LEU A 181 -1.54 22.53 7.89
N PRO A 182 -1.13 23.45 8.80
CA PRO A 182 -1.38 24.87 8.63
C PRO A 182 -0.70 25.46 7.38
N ALA A 183 0.42 24.87 6.96
CA ALA A 183 1.15 25.27 5.75
C ALA A 183 0.62 24.57 4.48
N GLY A 184 -0.41 23.72 4.57
CA GLY A 184 -0.98 22.97 3.45
C GLY A 184 -1.32 23.82 2.22
N PRO A 185 -2.03 24.96 2.35
CA PRO A 185 -2.35 25.82 1.21
C PRO A 185 -1.11 26.40 0.51
N PHE A 186 -0.08 26.76 1.30
CA PHE A 186 1.19 27.26 0.77
C PHE A 186 1.96 26.15 0.03
N LEU A 187 1.99 24.94 0.58
CA LEU A 187 2.61 23.79 -0.07
C LEU A 187 1.88 23.41 -1.36
N ASN A 188 0.55 23.46 -1.38
CA ASN A 188 -0.23 23.14 -2.56
C ASN A 188 -0.02 24.15 -3.71
N THR A 189 0.30 25.40 -3.39
CA THR A 189 0.58 26.43 -4.40
C THR A 189 2.03 26.37 -4.91
N HIS A 190 3.02 26.23 -4.03
CA HIS A 190 4.43 26.36 -4.40
C HIS A 190 5.14 25.01 -4.62
N ALA A 191 4.73 23.95 -3.91
CA ALA A 191 5.39 22.65 -3.95
C ALA A 191 4.67 21.62 -4.85
N ALA A 192 3.49 21.93 -5.39
CA ALA A 192 2.75 20.99 -6.26
C ALA A 192 3.54 20.52 -7.50
N GLY A 193 4.32 21.40 -8.12
CA GLY A 193 5.19 21.03 -9.25
C GLY A 193 6.26 20.01 -8.86
N ILE A 194 6.93 20.26 -7.73
CA ILE A 194 7.95 19.37 -7.17
C ILE A 194 7.32 18.04 -6.76
N TYR A 195 6.15 18.07 -6.11
CA TYR A 195 5.41 16.87 -5.73
C TYR A 195 5.04 16.00 -6.93
N ARG A 196 4.56 16.61 -8.04
CA ARG A 196 4.29 15.89 -9.30
C ARG A 196 5.54 15.23 -9.87
N LEU A 197 6.68 15.91 -9.83
CA LEU A 197 7.95 15.33 -10.26
C LEU A 197 8.36 14.15 -9.36
N ILE A 198 8.32 14.32 -8.03
CA ILE A 198 8.68 13.27 -7.07
C ILE A 198 7.77 12.05 -7.22
N THR A 199 6.46 12.25 -7.39
CA THR A 199 5.50 11.15 -7.59
C THR A 199 5.70 10.44 -8.93
N TRP A 200 6.07 11.18 -9.98
CA TRP A 200 6.48 10.58 -11.24
C TRP A 200 7.74 9.73 -11.08
N VAL A 201 8.80 10.25 -10.45
CA VAL A 201 10.04 9.49 -10.15
C VAL A 201 9.71 8.26 -9.30
N PHE A 202 8.88 8.41 -8.27
CA PHE A 202 8.40 7.32 -7.43
C PHE A 202 7.79 6.18 -8.26
N SER A 203 6.86 6.52 -9.16
CA SER A 203 6.19 5.53 -10.03
C SER A 203 7.17 4.90 -11.03
N PHE A 204 8.02 5.72 -11.66
CA PHE A 204 9.02 5.28 -12.63
C PHE A 204 10.00 4.28 -12.01
N VAL A 205 10.68 4.69 -10.93
CA VAL A 205 11.69 3.87 -10.25
C VAL A 205 11.03 2.62 -9.65
N GLY A 206 9.83 2.76 -9.08
CA GLY A 206 9.09 1.65 -8.51
C GLY A 206 8.83 0.52 -9.52
N LEU A 207 8.32 0.89 -10.71
CA LEU A 207 8.01 -0.05 -11.77
C LEU A 207 9.26 -0.56 -12.50
N MET A 208 10.31 0.26 -12.60
CA MET A 208 11.61 -0.16 -13.13
C MET A 208 12.22 -1.27 -12.26
N VAL A 209 12.28 -1.11 -10.93
CA VAL A 209 12.82 -2.15 -10.03
C VAL A 209 11.99 -3.43 -10.09
N LEU A 210 10.65 -3.30 -10.12
CA LEU A 210 9.77 -4.45 -10.35
C LEU A 210 10.10 -5.17 -11.67
N GLY A 211 10.26 -4.42 -12.77
CA GLY A 211 10.64 -4.97 -14.08
C GLY A 211 11.99 -5.68 -14.06
N MET A 212 12.97 -5.10 -13.36
CA MET A 212 14.29 -5.72 -13.20
C MET A 212 14.22 -7.06 -12.48
N TRP A 213 13.41 -7.18 -11.42
CA TRP A 213 13.22 -8.46 -10.72
C TRP A 213 12.41 -9.47 -11.52
N LEU A 214 11.43 -9.01 -12.31
CA LEU A 214 10.65 -9.88 -13.20
C LEU A 214 11.48 -10.51 -14.31
N SER A 215 12.59 -9.89 -14.72
CA SER A 215 13.52 -10.51 -15.69
C SER A 215 14.13 -11.83 -15.19
N THR A 216 14.30 -11.93 -13.87
CA THR A 216 14.89 -13.10 -13.20
C THR A 216 13.83 -14.05 -12.63
N ALA A 217 12.61 -13.57 -12.40
CA ALA A 217 11.54 -14.36 -11.81
C ALA A 217 10.73 -15.10 -12.89
N ARG A 218 10.48 -16.39 -12.69
CA ARG A 218 9.59 -17.17 -13.54
C ARG A 218 8.18 -17.15 -12.95
N LEU A 219 7.21 -16.64 -13.72
CA LEU A 219 5.79 -16.69 -13.37
C LEU A 219 5.25 -18.09 -13.63
N HIS A 220 4.79 -18.75 -12.58
CA HIS A 220 4.17 -20.07 -12.65
C HIS A 220 2.65 -19.96 -12.53
N ARG A 221 1.93 -20.97 -13.07
CA ARG A 221 0.46 -21.06 -12.91
C ARG A 221 0.03 -21.13 -11.45
N THR A 222 0.87 -21.72 -10.60
CA THR A 222 0.67 -21.77 -9.15
C THR A 222 0.58 -20.38 -8.54
N ASP A 223 1.37 -19.42 -9.04
CA ASP A 223 1.39 -18.04 -8.54
C ASP A 223 0.08 -17.31 -8.85
N LEU A 224 -0.50 -17.58 -10.02
CA LEU A 224 -1.83 -17.05 -10.41
C LEU A 224 -2.95 -17.64 -9.55
N ILE A 225 -2.94 -18.95 -9.32
CA ILE A 225 -3.94 -19.62 -8.47
C ILE A 225 -3.84 -19.10 -7.03
N GLN A 226 -2.63 -18.95 -6.51
CA GLN A 226 -2.41 -18.41 -5.18
C GLN A 226 -2.85 -16.95 -5.09
N ALA A 227 -2.49 -16.13 -6.08
CA ALA A 227 -2.94 -14.74 -6.16
C ALA A 227 -4.48 -14.63 -6.20
N LEU A 228 -5.15 -15.51 -6.96
CA LEU A 228 -6.62 -15.57 -6.99
C LEU A 228 -7.21 -15.91 -5.63
N ARG A 229 -6.66 -16.91 -4.92
CA ARG A 229 -7.13 -17.28 -3.57
C ARG A 229 -7.01 -16.12 -2.59
N TRP A 230 -5.87 -15.43 -2.60
CA TRP A 230 -5.67 -14.25 -1.74
C TRP A 230 -6.57 -13.08 -2.13
N ALA A 231 -6.76 -12.84 -3.43
CA ALA A 231 -7.66 -11.80 -3.92
C ALA A 231 -9.11 -12.06 -3.52
N LEU A 232 -9.59 -13.31 -3.64
CA LEU A 232 -10.95 -13.69 -3.20
C LEU A 232 -11.12 -13.52 -1.69
N LEU A 233 -10.15 -13.97 -0.88
CA LEU A 233 -10.16 -13.75 0.56
C LEU A 233 -10.24 -12.26 0.89
N ARG A 234 -9.45 -11.43 0.20
CA ARG A 234 -9.47 -9.98 0.37
C ARG A 234 -10.83 -9.39 0.03
N VAL A 235 -11.44 -9.78 -1.09
CA VAL A 235 -12.78 -9.32 -1.48
C VAL A 235 -13.78 -9.59 -0.36
N VAL A 236 -13.80 -10.79 0.19
CA VAL A 236 -14.71 -11.15 1.29
C VAL A 236 -14.45 -10.29 2.53
N LEU A 237 -13.21 -10.23 3.00
CA LEU A 237 -12.87 -9.50 4.22
C LEU A 237 -13.12 -7.99 4.09
N VAL A 238 -12.74 -7.41 2.94
CA VAL A 238 -12.99 -5.99 2.66
C VAL A 238 -14.49 -5.71 2.55
N SER A 239 -15.27 -6.60 1.92
CA SER A 239 -16.72 -6.42 1.80
C SER A 239 -17.41 -6.45 3.17
N VAL A 240 -17.07 -7.42 4.03
CA VAL A 240 -17.59 -7.51 5.40
C VAL A 240 -17.27 -6.24 6.19
N TYR A 241 -16.02 -5.76 6.10
CA TYR A 241 -15.62 -4.53 6.76
C TYR A 241 -16.37 -3.30 6.19
N SER A 242 -16.52 -3.22 4.87
CA SER A 242 -17.19 -2.12 4.17
C SER A 242 -18.65 -2.00 4.60
N VAL A 243 -19.37 -3.14 4.69
CA VAL A 243 -20.74 -3.17 5.23
C VAL A 243 -20.77 -2.65 6.67
N GLY A 244 -19.83 -3.09 7.53
CA GLY A 244 -19.73 -2.60 8.90
C GLY A 244 -19.53 -1.08 8.99
N ILE A 245 -18.66 -0.52 8.14
CA ILE A 245 -18.39 0.92 8.09
C ILE A 245 -19.60 1.69 7.57
N LEU A 246 -20.29 1.20 6.54
CA LEU A 246 -21.49 1.85 6.02
C LEU A 246 -22.63 1.85 7.03
N THR A 247 -22.83 0.73 7.75
CA THR A 247 -23.80 0.65 8.85
C THR A 247 -23.45 1.64 9.97
N ALA A 248 -22.17 1.72 10.35
CA ALA A 248 -21.72 2.68 11.36
C ALA A 248 -21.90 4.13 10.90
N ALA A 249 -21.56 4.45 9.65
CA ALA A 249 -21.73 5.77 9.07
C ALA A 249 -23.21 6.19 9.02
N HIS A 250 -24.10 5.28 8.63
CA HIS A 250 -25.54 5.53 8.62
C HIS A 250 -26.10 5.73 10.05
N TRP A 251 -25.64 4.93 11.01
CA TRP A 251 -26.01 5.10 12.42
C TRP A 251 -25.56 6.46 12.97
N MET A 252 -24.31 6.88 12.68
CA MET A 252 -23.79 8.20 13.09
C MET A 252 -24.59 9.35 12.45
N HIS A 253 -24.92 9.24 11.17
CA HIS A 253 -25.71 10.26 10.49
C HIS A 253 -27.08 10.46 11.13
N THR A 254 -27.74 9.36 11.54
CA THR A 254 -29.09 9.40 12.13
C THR A 254 -29.13 9.73 13.63
N HIS A 255 -28.12 9.32 14.41
CA HIS A 255 -28.17 9.41 15.88
C HIS A 255 -27.25 10.47 16.48
N THR A 256 -26.17 10.86 15.81
CA THR A 256 -25.18 11.81 16.36
C THR A 256 -25.05 13.10 15.56
N GLY A 257 -25.73 13.20 14.41
CA GLY A 257 -25.65 14.36 13.52
C GLY A 257 -24.30 14.50 12.80
N VAL A 258 -23.47 13.44 12.80
CA VAL A 258 -22.20 13.45 12.06
C VAL A 258 -22.46 13.05 10.61
N HIS A 259 -22.34 14.02 9.71
CA HIS A 259 -22.65 13.86 8.29
C HIS A 259 -21.43 13.37 7.50
N LEU A 260 -21.40 12.07 7.19
CA LEU A 260 -20.42 11.44 6.29
C LEU A 260 -20.99 11.32 4.86
N ASP A 261 -21.55 12.42 4.34
CA ASP A 261 -22.39 12.39 3.15
C ASP A 261 -21.65 11.91 1.90
N GLN A 262 -20.36 12.27 1.74
CA GLN A 262 -19.54 11.77 0.63
C GLN A 262 -19.37 10.25 0.64
N LEU A 263 -19.23 9.65 1.84
CA LEU A 263 -19.09 8.20 1.97
C LEU A 263 -20.39 7.48 1.64
N LEU A 264 -21.53 8.04 2.08
CA LEU A 264 -22.86 7.50 1.81
C LEU A 264 -23.26 7.69 0.34
N ALA A 265 -22.76 8.74 -0.33
CA ALA A 265 -22.97 8.98 -1.75
C ALA A 265 -22.11 8.08 -2.66
N HIS A 266 -20.94 7.64 -2.18
CA HIS A 266 -20.01 6.81 -2.96
C HIS A 266 -19.52 5.55 -2.21
N PRO A 267 -20.42 4.69 -1.72
CA PRO A 267 -20.07 3.49 -0.95
C PRO A 267 -19.18 2.51 -1.73
N GLN A 268 -19.32 2.45 -3.05
CA GLN A 268 -18.51 1.61 -3.96
C GLN A 268 -16.99 1.80 -3.79
N VAL A 269 -16.55 2.97 -3.31
CA VAL A 269 -15.14 3.31 -3.04
C VAL A 269 -14.52 2.40 -1.98
N LEU A 270 -15.30 1.92 -1.01
CA LEU A 270 -14.83 0.96 0.00
C LEU A 270 -14.65 -0.43 -0.62
N PHE A 271 -15.62 -0.88 -1.41
CA PHE A 271 -15.62 -2.23 -1.98
C PHE A 271 -14.55 -2.44 -3.05
N ILE A 272 -14.26 -1.41 -3.86
CA ILE A 272 -13.24 -1.52 -4.91
C ILE A 272 -11.86 -1.85 -4.33
N LEU A 273 -11.56 -1.44 -3.08
CA LEU A 273 -10.31 -1.82 -2.39
C LEU A 273 -10.11 -3.34 -2.35
N GLY A 274 -11.18 -4.12 -2.28
CA GLY A 274 -11.12 -5.58 -2.23
C GLY A 274 -10.54 -6.22 -3.48
N VAL A 275 -10.64 -5.57 -4.64
CA VAL A 275 -10.19 -6.13 -5.93
C VAL A 275 -8.88 -5.54 -6.45
N LEU A 276 -8.35 -4.49 -5.84
CA LEU A 276 -7.12 -3.83 -6.29
C LEU A 276 -5.89 -4.72 -6.16
N PRO A 277 -4.92 -4.65 -7.08
CA PRO A 277 -3.74 -5.50 -6.98
C PRO A 277 -2.85 -5.12 -5.79
N PRO A 278 -1.98 -6.02 -5.34
CA PRO A 278 -0.97 -5.69 -4.34
C PRO A 278 -0.01 -4.61 -4.86
N ALA A 279 0.52 -3.79 -3.95
CA ALA A 279 1.34 -2.63 -4.29
C ALA A 279 2.73 -3.00 -4.82
N ALA A 280 3.18 -2.34 -5.89
CA ALA A 280 4.56 -2.48 -6.39
C ALA A 280 5.62 -2.07 -5.35
N ASN A 281 5.26 -1.20 -4.40
CA ASN A 281 6.10 -0.80 -3.29
C ASN A 281 6.55 -1.96 -2.41
N ILE A 282 5.84 -3.10 -2.41
CA ILE A 282 6.24 -4.29 -1.65
C ILE A 282 7.59 -4.81 -2.18
N VAL A 283 7.80 -4.83 -3.50
CA VAL A 283 9.10 -5.23 -4.10
C VAL A 283 10.21 -4.27 -3.67
N ILE A 284 9.93 -2.98 -3.61
CA ILE A 284 10.89 -1.96 -3.17
C ILE A 284 11.29 -2.18 -1.72
N LEU A 285 10.33 -2.45 -0.85
CA LEU A 285 10.56 -2.71 0.56
C LEU A 285 11.34 -4.02 0.76
N GLU A 286 10.97 -5.09 0.07
CA GLU A 286 11.71 -6.35 0.10
C GLU A 286 13.16 -6.16 -0.40
N THR A 287 13.35 -5.49 -1.53
CA THR A 287 14.68 -5.20 -2.08
C THR A 287 15.52 -4.39 -1.09
N HIS A 288 14.92 -3.39 -0.42
CA HIS A 288 15.64 -2.53 0.50
C HIS A 288 16.03 -3.23 1.82
N TYR A 289 15.15 -4.08 2.36
CA TYR A 289 15.35 -4.68 3.68
C TYR A 289 15.93 -6.11 3.63
N ARG A 290 15.60 -6.88 2.60
CA ARG A 290 15.94 -8.30 2.47
C ARG A 290 16.90 -8.59 1.33
N HIS A 291 17.10 -7.65 0.40
CA HIS A 291 17.93 -7.86 -0.80
C HIS A 291 17.41 -9.01 -1.70
N GLU A 292 16.11 -9.30 -1.60
CA GLU A 292 15.41 -10.35 -2.32
C GLU A 292 14.38 -9.75 -3.29
N GLY A 293 13.88 -10.58 -4.21
CA GLY A 293 12.86 -10.21 -5.19
C GLY A 293 11.71 -11.21 -5.28
N THR A 294 11.44 -11.95 -4.22
CA THR A 294 10.38 -12.98 -4.20
C THR A 294 8.98 -12.37 -4.29
N ALA A 295 8.82 -11.09 -3.96
CA ALA A 295 7.59 -10.35 -4.15
C ALA A 295 7.28 -10.09 -5.62
N ALA A 296 8.27 -9.98 -6.51
CA ALA A 296 8.03 -9.63 -7.91
C ALA A 296 6.99 -10.54 -8.62
N PRO A 297 7.11 -11.88 -8.60
CA PRO A 297 6.10 -12.76 -9.19
C PRO A 297 4.73 -12.65 -8.49
N ILE A 298 4.70 -12.46 -7.16
CA ILE A 298 3.46 -12.30 -6.38
C ILE A 298 2.72 -11.01 -6.78
N ILE A 299 3.46 -9.91 -6.95
CA ILE A 299 2.88 -8.62 -7.36
C ILE A 299 2.39 -8.69 -8.80
N ALA A 300 3.17 -9.29 -9.71
CA ALA A 300 2.78 -9.42 -11.11
C ALA A 300 1.56 -10.34 -11.29
N SER A 301 1.53 -11.51 -10.65
CA SER A 301 0.37 -12.40 -10.69
C SER A 301 -0.87 -11.77 -10.06
N GLY A 302 -0.70 -11.05 -8.95
CA GLY A 302 -1.75 -10.26 -8.32
C GLY A 302 -2.30 -9.17 -9.23
N ALA A 303 -1.44 -8.46 -9.98
CA ALA A 303 -1.84 -7.47 -10.99
C ALA A 303 -2.71 -8.08 -12.10
N VAL A 304 -2.30 -9.22 -12.65
CA VAL A 304 -3.05 -9.94 -13.70
C VAL A 304 -4.42 -10.40 -13.19
N VAL A 305 -4.47 -11.02 -12.01
CA VAL A 305 -5.73 -11.48 -11.40
C VAL A 305 -6.66 -10.28 -11.12
N SER A 306 -6.13 -9.21 -10.54
CA SER A 306 -6.91 -8.04 -10.20
C SER A 306 -7.47 -7.32 -11.42
N LEU A 307 -6.80 -7.33 -12.57
CA LEU A 307 -7.37 -6.78 -13.81
C LEU A 307 -8.68 -7.47 -14.18
N GLY A 308 -8.72 -8.81 -14.13
CA GLY A 308 -9.94 -9.58 -14.36
C GLY A 308 -11.01 -9.32 -13.29
N MET A 309 -10.60 -9.27 -12.02
CA MET A 309 -11.51 -9.00 -10.90
C MET A 309 -12.12 -7.59 -10.97
N ILE A 310 -11.34 -6.57 -11.35
CA ILE A 310 -11.82 -5.20 -11.53
C ILE A 310 -12.83 -5.15 -12.69
N ALA A 311 -12.51 -5.80 -13.82
CA ALA A 311 -13.41 -5.85 -14.97
C ALA A 311 -14.78 -6.47 -14.63
N LEU A 312 -14.81 -7.43 -13.70
CA LEU A 312 -16.05 -8.03 -13.19
C LEU A 312 -16.72 -7.18 -12.10
N ALA A 313 -15.95 -6.66 -11.15
CA ALA A 313 -16.48 -5.99 -9.97
C ALA A 313 -17.07 -4.61 -10.27
N VAL A 314 -16.49 -3.86 -11.22
CA VAL A 314 -16.99 -2.52 -11.56
C VAL A 314 -18.46 -2.56 -12.04
N PRO A 315 -18.85 -3.39 -13.03
CA PRO A 315 -20.25 -3.53 -13.42
C PRO A 315 -21.16 -3.96 -12.26
N ILE A 316 -20.71 -4.90 -11.43
CA ILE A 316 -21.49 -5.37 -10.26
C ILE A 316 -21.72 -4.22 -9.28
N LEU A 317 -20.68 -3.45 -8.94
CA LEU A 317 -20.78 -2.32 -8.02
C LEU A 317 -21.65 -1.21 -8.61
N GLN A 318 -21.58 -0.96 -9.92
CA GLN A 318 -22.49 -0.02 -10.57
C GLN A 318 -23.95 -0.47 -10.49
N LEU A 319 -24.24 -1.76 -10.67
CA LEU A 319 -25.60 -2.29 -10.56
C LEU A 319 -26.13 -2.28 -9.12
N VAL A 320 -25.27 -2.56 -8.13
CA VAL A 320 -25.66 -2.62 -6.72
C VAL A 320 -25.90 -1.21 -6.15
N PHE A 321 -25.13 -0.22 -6.62
CA PHE A 321 -25.20 1.16 -6.13
C PHE A 321 -25.79 2.14 -7.16
N SER A 322 -26.45 1.64 -8.22
CA SER A 322 -27.29 2.47 -9.08
C SER A 322 -28.60 2.75 -8.35
N SER A 323 -28.58 3.77 -7.47
CA SER A 323 -29.76 4.26 -6.77
C SER A 323 -29.60 5.76 -6.56
#